data_AF-A0A6L8K779-F1
#
_entry.id   AF-A0A6L8K779-F1
#
_cell.length_a   1.000
_cell.length_b   1.000
_cell.length_c   1.000
_cell.angle_alpha   90.00
_cell.angle_beta   90.00
_cell.angle_gamma   90.00
#
_symmetry.space_group_name_H-M   'P 1'
#
loop_
_entity.id
_entity.type
_entity.pdbx_description
1 polymer ?
#
loop_
_entity_poly.entity_id
_entity_poly.type
_entity_poly.pdbx_seq_one_letter_code
_entity_poly.pdbx_strand_id
1 'polypeptide(L)'
;MKNGLDNLIALTILASALALQGCTSVPYDGKPGMNEEINAMTDNTVVRMTVTWTERPDHAYMLPDYNVMGKYFHWSENSNQYRWTRVTATLRRDKYGSIVRHAMIPDGMQLLTPGDVVDVYVPAWETMNYGTLDTAKIIKLVCQAKDAECIRSNGSSVGGKGTEIISRGRPDMTGISYSKKFDIKGQLLK
;
A
#
# COMPACT_ATOMS: atom_id res chain seq x y z
N MET A 1 -32.15 -41.04 27.00
CA MET A 1 -30.89 -40.70 26.31
C MET A 1 -31.19 -39.89 25.05
N LYS A 2 -31.37 -38.57 25.17
CA LYS A 2 -31.58 -37.71 23.99
C LYS A 2 -31.28 -36.22 24.20
N ASN A 3 -30.67 -35.83 25.34
CA ASN A 3 -30.51 -34.41 25.71
C ASN A 3 -29.04 -34.02 25.97
N GLY A 4 -28.08 -34.90 25.68
CA GLY A 4 -26.65 -34.67 25.97
C GLY A 4 -25.78 -34.34 24.76
N LEU A 5 -26.26 -34.59 23.55
CA LEU A 5 -25.49 -34.39 22.31
C LEU A 5 -25.74 -33.01 21.69
N ASP A 6 -26.94 -32.47 21.85
CA ASP A 6 -27.36 -31.20 21.23
C ASP A 6 -26.68 -29.98 21.89
N ASN A 7 -26.30 -30.09 23.17
CA ASN A 7 -25.60 -29.01 23.89
C ASN A 7 -24.09 -28.93 23.60
N LEU A 8 -23.47 -29.97 23.04
CA LEU A 8 -22.03 -29.96 22.73
C LEU A 8 -21.73 -29.33 21.36
N ILE A 9 -22.68 -29.42 20.42
CA ILE A 9 -22.60 -28.81 19.09
C ILE A 9 -22.86 -27.30 19.18
N ALA A 10 -23.74 -26.86 20.09
CA ALA A 10 -23.98 -25.43 20.32
C ALA A 10 -22.76 -24.68 20.90
N LEU A 11 -21.91 -25.36 21.69
CA LEU A 11 -20.74 -24.73 22.31
C LEU A 11 -19.51 -24.63 21.38
N THR A 12 -19.41 -25.47 20.36
CA THR A 12 -18.31 -25.42 19.38
C THR A 12 -18.53 -24.37 18.28
N ILE A 13 -19.79 -23.99 18.02
CA ILE A 13 -20.12 -22.96 17.03
C ILE A 13 -19.87 -21.54 17.61
N LEU A 14 -20.04 -21.32 18.92
CA LEU A 14 -19.75 -20.02 19.52
C LEU A 14 -18.24 -19.69 19.60
N ALA A 15 -17.38 -20.70 19.75
CA ALA A 15 -15.93 -20.49 19.78
C ALA A 15 -15.34 -20.17 18.39
N SER A 16 -16.00 -20.63 17.32
CA SER A 16 -15.57 -20.40 15.94
C SER A 16 -15.87 -18.97 15.44
N ALA A 17 -16.86 -18.30 16.03
CA ALA A 17 -17.20 -16.92 15.69
C ALA A 17 -16.22 -15.88 16.28
N LEU A 18 -15.51 -16.21 17.37
CA LEU A 18 -14.51 -15.33 17.97
C LEU A 18 -13.13 -15.44 17.31
N ALA A 19 -12.87 -16.49 16.51
CA ALA A 19 -11.62 -16.69 15.79
C ALA A 19 -11.56 -15.96 14.43
N LEU A 20 -12.65 -15.33 13.98
CA LEU A 20 -12.73 -14.59 12.71
C LEU A 20 -12.47 -13.07 12.83
N GLN A 21 -12.03 -12.58 13.99
CA GLN A 21 -11.58 -11.19 14.13
C GLN A 21 -10.25 -10.89 13.39
N GLY A 22 -9.65 -11.91 12.75
CA GLY A 22 -8.48 -11.76 11.88
C GLY A 22 -8.78 -11.41 10.41
N CYS A 23 -10.06 -11.34 10.03
CA CYS A 23 -10.49 -10.92 8.69
C CYS A 23 -11.26 -9.60 8.75
N THR A 24 -10.67 -8.54 9.32
CA THR A 24 -11.14 -7.18 9.02
C THR A 24 -10.72 -6.83 7.59
N SER A 25 -11.53 -7.37 6.68
CA SER A 25 -11.78 -6.79 5.39
C SER A 25 -12.02 -5.29 5.56
N VAL A 26 -11.28 -4.55 4.75
CA VAL A 26 -11.48 -3.16 4.34
C VAL A 26 -12.90 -2.66 4.68
N PRO A 27 -13.07 -1.60 5.50
CA PRO A 27 -14.38 -0.98 5.69
C PRO A 27 -14.96 -0.64 4.32
N TYR A 28 -16.04 -1.32 3.96
CA TYR A 28 -16.76 -1.18 2.70
C TYR A 28 -18.10 -0.50 3.02
N ASP A 29 -18.04 0.73 3.53
CA ASP A 29 -19.17 1.67 3.65
C ASP A 29 -19.16 2.70 2.49
N GLY A 30 -18.43 2.41 1.40
CA GLY A 30 -18.25 3.33 0.28
C GLY A 30 -17.39 4.55 0.62
N LYS A 31 -16.81 4.59 1.82
CA LYS A 31 -15.71 5.48 2.20
C LYS A 31 -14.47 4.60 2.31
N PRO A 32 -13.30 5.03 1.80
CA PRO A 32 -12.09 4.29 2.13
C PRO A 32 -12.00 4.25 3.65
N GLY A 33 -11.88 3.05 4.23
CA GLY A 33 -11.69 2.86 5.66
C GLY A 33 -10.39 3.51 6.13
N MET A 34 -10.44 4.83 6.26
CA MET A 34 -9.33 5.69 6.61
C MET A 34 -9.31 5.77 8.13
N ASN A 35 -8.37 5.05 8.75
CA ASN A 35 -8.07 5.31 10.15
C ASN A 35 -7.37 6.68 10.20
N GLU A 36 -8.10 7.71 10.59
CA GLU A 36 -7.64 9.10 10.65
C GLU A 36 -6.34 9.24 11.44
N GLU A 37 -6.17 8.46 12.51
CA GLU A 37 -4.95 8.48 13.33
C GLU A 37 -3.74 7.94 12.55
N ILE A 38 -3.95 6.92 11.72
CA ILE A 38 -2.89 6.34 10.89
C ILE A 38 -2.51 7.29 9.75
N ASN A 39 -3.48 7.96 9.15
CA ASN A 39 -3.19 9.01 8.17
C ASN A 39 -2.40 10.14 8.83
N ALA A 40 -2.86 10.68 9.96
CA ALA A 40 -2.15 11.72 10.70
C ALA A 40 -0.71 11.31 11.09
N MET A 41 -0.47 10.03 11.37
CA MET A 41 0.88 9.52 11.65
C MET A 41 1.79 9.51 10.42
N THR A 42 1.23 9.31 9.22
CA THR A 42 1.96 9.07 7.97
C THR A 42 1.93 10.24 7.01
N ASP A 43 1.10 11.24 7.28
CA ASP A 43 0.99 12.44 6.47
C ASP A 43 2.33 13.18 6.41
N ASN A 44 2.75 13.45 5.18
CA ASN A 44 4.01 14.11 4.88
C ASN A 44 5.22 13.40 5.53
N THR A 45 5.31 12.08 5.34
CA THR A 45 6.43 11.27 5.85
C THR A 45 6.99 10.35 4.77
N VAL A 46 8.19 9.83 4.99
CA VAL A 46 8.70 8.68 4.26
C VAL A 46 8.44 7.43 5.09
N VAL A 47 7.74 6.47 4.51
CA VAL A 47 7.41 5.20 5.16
C VAL A 47 8.00 4.06 4.36
N ARG A 48 8.64 3.13 5.06
CA ARG A 48 9.09 1.86 4.48
C ARG A 48 7.90 0.94 4.32
N MET A 49 7.66 0.52 3.08
CA MET A 49 6.54 -0.29 2.68
C MET A 49 6.99 -1.51 1.88
N THR A 50 6.13 -2.51 1.82
CA THR A 50 6.31 -3.69 0.99
C THR A 50 5.42 -3.59 -0.25
N VAL A 51 5.99 -3.85 -1.42
CA VAL A 51 5.27 -4.00 -2.68
C VAL A 51 4.36 -5.22 -2.59
N THR A 52 3.09 -5.06 -2.92
CA THR A 52 2.09 -6.13 -2.83
C THR A 52 1.64 -6.63 -4.20
N TRP A 53 1.84 -5.83 -5.26
CA TRP A 53 1.39 -6.16 -6.61
C TRP A 53 2.58 -6.13 -7.57
N THR A 54 2.59 -7.10 -8.50
CA THR A 54 3.60 -7.18 -9.55
C THR A 54 3.40 -6.08 -10.56
N GLU A 55 4.46 -5.34 -10.85
CA GLU A 55 4.48 -4.42 -12.00
C GLU A 55 4.47 -5.21 -13.31
N ARG A 56 3.72 -4.76 -14.33
CA ARG A 56 3.79 -5.37 -15.66
C ARG A 56 4.44 -4.42 -16.68
N PRO A 57 5.34 -4.94 -17.54
CA PRO A 57 6.07 -4.12 -18.49
C PRO A 57 5.23 -3.63 -19.68
N ASP A 58 4.09 -4.26 -19.95
CA ASP A 58 3.28 -4.12 -21.16
C ASP A 58 1.98 -3.34 -20.95
N HIS A 59 1.69 -2.89 -19.73
CA HIS A 59 0.45 -2.17 -19.42
C HIS A 59 0.65 -0.95 -18.52
N ALA A 60 -0.22 0.03 -18.69
CA ALA A 60 -0.54 0.95 -17.61
C ALA A 60 -1.18 0.19 -16.45
N TYR A 61 -0.62 0.33 -15.24
CA TYR A 61 -1.27 -0.20 -14.05
C TYR A 61 -2.52 0.64 -13.74
N MET A 62 -3.70 0.06 -13.98
CA MET A 62 -4.98 0.65 -13.57
C MET A 62 -5.40 0.09 -12.22
N LEU A 63 -5.83 0.98 -11.32
CA LEU A 63 -6.38 0.57 -10.03
C LEU A 63 -7.68 -0.20 -10.27
N PRO A 64 -7.91 -1.31 -9.55
CA PRO A 64 -9.12 -2.14 -9.70
C PRO A 64 -10.40 -1.36 -9.33
N ASP A 65 -10.26 -0.19 -8.70
CA ASP A 65 -11.36 0.65 -8.25
C ASP A 65 -11.23 2.07 -8.82
N TYR A 66 -11.23 2.15 -10.15
CA TYR A 66 -11.20 3.43 -10.87
C TYR A 66 -12.33 4.37 -10.45
N ASN A 67 -13.50 3.82 -10.09
CA ASN A 67 -14.65 4.63 -9.68
C ASN A 67 -14.41 5.32 -8.33
N VAL A 68 -13.87 4.61 -7.33
CA VAL A 68 -13.50 5.23 -6.05
C VAL A 68 -12.32 6.20 -6.24
N MET A 69 -11.32 5.81 -7.03
CA MET A 69 -10.12 6.62 -7.23
C MET A 69 -10.39 7.90 -8.02
N GLY A 70 -11.24 7.84 -9.03
CA GLY A 70 -11.72 9.01 -9.78
C GLY A 70 -12.57 9.93 -8.91
N LYS A 71 -13.46 9.36 -8.08
CA LYS A 71 -14.41 10.14 -7.26
C LYS A 71 -13.74 10.84 -6.06
N TYR A 72 -12.81 10.18 -5.38
CA TYR A 72 -12.25 10.66 -4.11
C TYR A 72 -10.81 11.17 -4.22
N PHE A 73 -10.05 10.72 -5.22
CA PHE A 73 -8.63 11.03 -5.35
C PHE A 73 -8.27 11.65 -6.71
N HIS A 74 -9.30 12.10 -7.45
CA HIS A 74 -9.18 12.80 -8.73
C HIS A 74 -8.29 12.09 -9.76
N TRP A 75 -8.33 10.75 -9.78
CA TRP A 75 -7.65 9.98 -10.81
C TRP A 75 -8.20 10.32 -12.20
N SER A 76 -7.31 10.47 -13.19
CA SER A 76 -7.68 10.85 -14.55
C SER A 76 -6.95 10.00 -15.60
N GLU A 77 -7.32 10.17 -16.87
CA GLU A 77 -6.57 9.62 -18.03
C GLU A 77 -5.13 10.14 -18.12
N ASN A 78 -4.76 11.21 -17.41
CA ASN A 78 -3.36 11.61 -17.32
C ASN A 78 -2.57 10.66 -16.40
N SER A 79 -3.19 10.22 -15.31
CA SER A 79 -2.55 9.47 -14.23
C SER A 79 -2.21 8.02 -14.64
N ASN A 80 -3.02 7.40 -15.51
CA ASN A 80 -2.77 6.03 -15.98
C ASN A 80 -1.51 5.92 -16.87
N GLN A 81 -0.96 7.03 -17.35
CA GLN A 81 0.19 7.05 -18.25
C GLN A 81 1.52 6.79 -17.51
N TYR A 82 1.52 6.72 -16.19
CA TYR A 82 2.72 6.55 -15.35
C TYR A 82 2.85 5.11 -14.83
N ARG A 83 4.03 4.76 -14.32
CA ARG A 83 4.26 3.49 -13.62
C ARG A 83 3.76 3.57 -12.17
N TRP A 84 3.00 2.56 -11.75
CA TRP A 84 2.44 2.48 -10.40
C TRP A 84 2.54 1.07 -9.84
N THR A 85 2.55 0.96 -8.52
CA THR A 85 2.30 -0.30 -7.83
C THR A 85 1.55 -0.06 -6.51
N ARG A 86 1.00 -1.13 -5.93
CA ARG A 86 0.39 -1.13 -4.61
C ARG A 86 1.42 -1.50 -3.55
N VAL A 87 1.55 -0.65 -2.56
CA VAL A 87 2.46 -0.81 -1.42
C VAL A 87 1.69 -0.84 -0.12
N THR A 88 2.19 -1.56 0.88
CA THR A 88 1.59 -1.68 2.20
C THR A 88 2.62 -1.52 3.31
N ALA A 89 2.21 -0.92 4.42
CA ALA A 89 2.97 -0.95 5.67
C ALA A 89 2.07 -1.27 6.85
N THR A 90 2.60 -2.00 7.82
CA THR A 90 1.95 -2.27 9.10
C THR A 90 2.63 -1.44 10.17
N LEU A 91 1.94 -0.43 10.67
CA LEU A 91 2.48 0.46 11.70
C LEU A 91 2.16 -0.10 13.09
N ARG A 92 3.12 0.00 13.99
CA ARG A 92 2.95 -0.37 15.40
C ARG A 92 3.60 0.69 16.28
N ARG A 93 2.78 1.54 16.89
CA ARG A 93 3.23 2.40 17.99
C ARG A 93 2.38 2.23 19.25
N ASP A 94 1.12 1.83 19.09
CA ASP A 94 0.13 1.62 20.16
C ASP A 94 -1.18 1.00 19.64
N LYS A 95 -1.56 1.29 18.40
CA LYS A 95 -2.65 0.63 17.66
C LYS A 95 -2.08 -0.12 16.46
N TYR A 96 -2.51 -1.37 16.28
CA TYR A 96 -2.22 -2.10 15.05
C TYR A 96 -3.03 -1.49 13.91
N GLY A 97 -2.34 -1.06 12.87
CA GLY A 97 -3.03 -0.79 11.62
C GLY A 97 -2.10 -0.79 10.44
N SER A 98 -2.73 -0.88 9.27
CA SER A 98 -2.05 -0.94 8.00
C SER A 98 -2.38 0.29 7.17
N ILE A 99 -1.37 0.78 6.47
CA ILE A 99 -1.54 1.72 5.38
C ILE A 99 -1.34 0.98 4.09
N VAL A 100 -2.23 1.24 3.15
CA VAL A 100 -2.10 0.83 1.77
C VAL A 100 -2.08 2.08 0.93
N ARG A 101 -1.14 2.16 0.00
CA ARG A 101 -1.03 3.27 -0.96
C ARG A 101 -0.79 2.72 -2.37
N HIS A 102 -1.28 3.46 -3.34
CA HIS A 102 -0.83 3.32 -4.72
C HIS A 102 0.23 4.38 -4.97
N ALA A 103 1.44 3.91 -5.21
CA ALA A 103 2.61 4.77 -5.29
C ALA A 103 3.18 4.79 -6.71
N MET A 104 3.58 5.97 -7.17
CA MET A 104 4.28 6.12 -8.43
C MET A 104 5.68 5.52 -8.33
N ILE A 105 6.11 4.89 -9.41
CA ILE A 105 7.45 4.32 -9.55
C ILE A 105 8.31 5.31 -10.34
N PRO A 106 9.50 5.69 -9.84
CA PRO A 106 10.36 6.65 -10.53
C PRO A 106 11.03 6.02 -11.75
N ASP A 107 11.52 6.89 -12.62
CA ASP A 107 12.34 6.51 -13.77
C ASP A 107 13.64 5.83 -13.34
N GLY A 108 14.14 4.92 -14.18
CA GLY A 108 15.37 4.16 -13.90
C GLY A 108 15.24 3.08 -12.84
N MET A 109 14.14 3.03 -12.08
CA MET A 109 13.87 1.94 -11.15
C MET A 109 13.49 0.67 -11.92
N GLN A 110 14.11 -0.45 -11.54
CA GLN A 110 13.78 -1.78 -12.07
C GLN A 110 12.29 -2.13 -11.87
N LEU A 111 11.82 -3.16 -12.58
CA LEU A 111 10.47 -3.70 -12.36
C LEU A 111 10.34 -4.23 -10.93
N LEU A 112 9.27 -3.82 -10.26
CA LEU A 112 9.00 -4.22 -8.88
C LEU A 112 8.12 -5.47 -8.80
N THR A 113 8.41 -6.31 -7.82
CA THR A 113 7.71 -7.58 -7.55
C THR A 113 7.15 -7.62 -6.14
N PRO A 114 6.10 -8.43 -5.88
CA PRO A 114 5.56 -8.59 -4.53
C PRO A 114 6.63 -9.06 -3.56
N GLY A 115 6.74 -8.39 -2.41
CA GLY A 115 7.77 -8.63 -1.41
C GLY A 115 8.97 -7.69 -1.48
N ASP A 116 9.14 -6.92 -2.57
CA ASP A 116 10.15 -5.86 -2.62
C ASP A 116 9.86 -4.84 -1.51
N VAL A 117 10.91 -4.35 -0.86
CA VAL A 117 10.82 -3.35 0.20
C VAL A 117 11.27 -2.02 -0.36
N VAL A 118 10.43 -1.00 -0.22
CA VAL A 118 10.64 0.33 -0.81
C VAL A 118 10.42 1.41 0.24
N ASP A 119 11.15 2.52 0.11
CA ASP A 119 10.84 3.74 0.85
C ASP A 119 9.88 4.58 0.00
N VAL A 120 8.79 5.03 0.62
CA VAL A 120 7.67 5.70 -0.04
C VAL A 120 7.39 7.01 0.65
N TYR A 121 7.49 8.12 -0.09
CA TYR A 121 6.96 9.38 0.37
C TYR A 121 5.43 9.34 0.34
N VAL A 122 4.80 9.65 1.46
CA VAL A 122 3.35 9.73 1.62
C VAL A 122 3.01 11.20 1.86
N PRO A 123 2.42 11.91 0.87
CA PRO A 123 1.92 13.26 1.10
C PRO A 123 0.72 13.23 2.04
N ALA A 124 0.35 14.40 2.56
CA ALA A 124 -0.81 14.51 3.43
C ALA A 124 -2.09 14.13 2.67
N TRP A 125 -2.95 13.32 3.28
CA TRP A 125 -4.10 12.72 2.60
C TRP A 125 -5.03 13.77 1.97
N GLU A 126 -5.22 14.91 2.63
CA GLU A 126 -6.09 16.01 2.19
C GLU A 126 -5.57 16.72 0.94
N THR A 127 -4.28 16.54 0.64
CA THR A 127 -3.63 17.09 -0.56
C THR A 127 -3.48 16.07 -1.68
N MET A 128 -3.88 14.81 -1.45
CA MET A 128 -3.68 13.77 -2.45
C MET A 128 -4.57 13.97 -3.68
N ASN A 129 -3.92 14.12 -4.83
CA ASN A 129 -4.56 14.26 -6.12
C ASN A 129 -3.75 13.52 -7.19
N TYR A 130 -4.30 12.42 -7.69
CA TYR A 130 -3.63 11.61 -8.70
C TYR A 130 -3.62 12.28 -10.08
N GLY A 131 -4.59 13.16 -10.37
CA GLY A 131 -4.63 13.94 -11.62
C GLY A 131 -3.44 14.90 -11.75
N THR A 132 -3.05 15.55 -10.65
CA THR A 132 -1.87 16.43 -10.56
C THR A 132 -0.60 15.72 -10.10
N LEU A 133 -0.68 14.40 -9.85
CA LEU A 133 0.43 13.55 -9.39
C LEU A 133 0.95 13.90 -7.98
N ASP A 134 0.11 14.55 -7.18
CA ASP A 134 0.32 14.79 -5.75
C ASP A 134 -0.14 13.55 -4.98
N THR A 135 0.72 12.56 -4.92
CA THR A 135 0.35 11.21 -4.46
C THR A 135 1.54 10.53 -3.78
N ALA A 136 1.35 9.30 -3.30
CA ALA A 136 2.45 8.50 -2.79
C ALA A 136 3.48 8.25 -3.89
N LYS A 137 4.77 8.37 -3.55
CA LYS A 137 5.87 8.24 -4.50
C LYS A 137 6.93 7.32 -3.94
N ILE A 138 7.27 6.27 -4.67
CA ILE A 138 8.43 5.46 -4.34
C ILE A 138 9.67 6.31 -4.60
N ILE A 139 10.52 6.44 -3.59
CA ILE A 139 11.77 7.20 -3.69
C ILE A 139 12.98 6.29 -3.82
N LYS A 140 12.88 5.05 -3.31
CA LYS A 140 14.00 4.12 -3.29
C LYS A 140 13.54 2.67 -3.17
N LEU A 141 14.23 1.77 -3.87
CA LEU A 141 14.21 0.33 -3.59
C LEU A 141 15.23 0.02 -2.48
N VAL A 142 14.74 -0.59 -1.40
CA VAL A 142 15.55 -0.93 -0.21
C VAL A 142 16.04 -2.36 -0.29
N CYS A 143 15.13 -3.31 -0.47
CA CYS A 143 15.45 -4.72 -0.64
C CYS A 143 14.67 -5.30 -1.81
N GLN A 144 15.29 -6.22 -2.53
CA GLN A 144 14.59 -7.10 -3.45
C GLN A 144 13.93 -8.24 -2.67
N ALA A 145 12.77 -8.72 -3.12
CA ALA A 145 12.02 -9.82 -2.52
C ALA A 145 12.87 -11.09 -2.35
N LYS A 146 13.80 -11.31 -3.29
CA LYS A 146 14.73 -12.46 -3.29
C LYS A 146 15.91 -12.31 -2.32
N ASP A 147 16.16 -11.12 -1.79
CA ASP A 147 17.27 -10.85 -0.87
C ASP A 147 16.80 -11.03 0.59
N ALA A 148 16.76 -12.29 1.01
CA ALA A 148 16.31 -12.67 2.34
C ALA A 148 17.18 -12.06 3.46
N GLU A 149 18.47 -11.82 3.20
CA GLU A 149 19.37 -11.20 4.18
C GLU A 149 19.04 -9.73 4.40
N CYS A 150 18.85 -8.98 3.30
CA CYS A 150 18.41 -7.58 3.36
C CYS A 150 17.06 -7.46 4.08
N ILE A 151 16.09 -8.32 3.73
CA ILE A 151 14.76 -8.32 4.36
C ILE A 151 14.86 -8.60 5.85
N ARG A 152 15.66 -9.60 6.26
CA ARG A 152 15.86 -9.93 7.68
C ARG A 152 16.51 -8.78 8.44
N SER A 153 17.57 -8.17 7.88
CA SER A 153 18.28 -7.05 8.51
C SER A 153 17.37 -5.82 8.68
N ASN A 154 16.61 -5.47 7.65
CA ASN A 154 15.64 -4.39 7.70
C ASN A 154 14.47 -4.71 8.64
N GLY A 155 14.01 -5.97 8.69
CA GLY A 155 13.00 -6.39 9.65
C GLY A 155 13.47 -6.31 11.11
N SER A 156 14.75 -6.59 11.37
CA SER A 156 15.34 -6.62 12.72
C SER A 156 15.54 -5.21 13.30
N SER A 157 15.94 -4.26 12.45
CA SER A 157 16.13 -2.86 12.84
C SER A 157 14.81 -2.13 13.15
N VAL A 158 13.67 -2.66 12.68
CA VAL A 158 12.34 -2.05 12.81
C VAL A 158 11.36 -2.89 13.65
N GLY A 159 11.86 -3.69 14.59
CA GLY A 159 11.02 -4.41 15.57
C GLY A 159 10.29 -5.65 15.03
N GLY A 160 10.81 -6.29 13.98
CA GLY A 160 10.41 -7.63 13.53
C GLY A 160 9.24 -7.68 12.53
N LYS A 161 8.66 -6.55 12.11
CA LYS A 161 7.54 -6.50 11.15
C LYS A 161 7.79 -5.66 9.88
N GLY A 162 9.02 -5.19 9.68
CA GLY A 162 9.53 -4.73 8.37
C GLY A 162 9.04 -3.37 7.85
N THR A 163 8.23 -2.61 8.58
CA THR A 163 7.64 -1.36 8.07
C THR A 163 7.56 -0.26 9.14
N GLU A 164 8.03 0.94 8.80
CA GLU A 164 8.26 2.05 9.74
C GLU A 164 8.25 3.41 9.03
N ILE A 165 7.91 4.48 9.75
CA ILE A 165 8.19 5.86 9.34
C ILE A 165 9.71 6.10 9.41
N ILE A 166 10.36 6.19 8.26
CA ILE A 166 11.81 6.38 8.12
C ILE A 166 12.21 7.84 8.36
N SER A 167 11.38 8.78 7.92
CA SER A 167 11.59 10.20 8.17
C SER A 167 10.28 10.97 8.16
N ARG A 168 10.26 12.11 8.86
CA ARG A 168 9.14 13.05 8.84
C ARG A 168 9.47 14.23 7.94
N GLY A 169 8.45 14.77 7.29
CA GLY A 169 8.57 15.86 6.33
C GLY A 169 8.70 15.36 4.89
N ARG A 170 8.69 16.34 3.97
CA ARG A 170 8.89 16.10 2.55
C ARG A 170 10.37 15.82 2.27
N PRO A 171 10.73 14.67 1.68
CA PRO A 171 12.12 14.40 1.30
C PRO A 171 12.55 15.32 0.15
N ASP A 172 13.87 15.48 -0.03
CA ASP A 172 14.39 16.07 -1.25
C ASP A 172 14.12 15.13 -2.43
N MET A 173 13.47 15.67 -3.46
CA MET A 173 13.05 14.94 -4.66
C MET A 173 13.82 15.41 -5.91
N THR A 174 14.81 16.30 -5.77
CA THR A 174 15.46 17.00 -6.91
C THR A 174 16.17 16.06 -7.89
N GLY A 175 16.50 14.83 -7.49
CA GLY A 175 17.10 13.80 -8.34
C GLY A 175 16.13 12.73 -8.85
N ILE A 176 14.83 12.83 -8.56
CA ILE A 176 13.86 11.77 -8.85
C ILE A 176 12.86 12.25 -9.90
N SER A 177 12.81 11.54 -11.01
CA SER A 177 11.91 11.83 -12.13
C SER A 177 10.82 10.78 -12.25
N TYR A 178 9.65 11.22 -12.73
CA TYR A 178 8.51 10.38 -13.04
C TYR A 178 7.99 10.81 -14.40
N SER A 179 8.22 10.00 -15.43
CA SER A 179 7.74 10.26 -16.78
C SER A 179 6.62 9.33 -17.17
N LYS A 180 5.84 9.78 -18.15
CA LYS A 180 4.82 8.96 -18.80
C LYS A 180 5.52 7.81 -19.52
N LYS A 181 5.08 6.59 -19.26
CA LYS A 181 5.52 5.36 -19.92
C LYS A 181 4.45 4.75 -20.79
N PHE A 182 3.18 5.09 -20.57
CA PHE A 182 2.05 4.50 -21.27
C PHE A 182 1.17 5.58 -21.90
N ASP A 183 0.49 5.24 -22.99
CA ASP A 183 -0.55 6.06 -23.58
C ASP A 183 -1.89 5.92 -22.83
N ILE A 184 -2.91 6.66 -23.25
CA ILE A 184 -4.25 6.60 -22.65
C ILE A 184 -4.92 5.23 -22.76
N LYS A 185 -4.47 4.38 -23.70
CA LYS A 185 -4.95 3.01 -23.91
C LYS A 185 -4.14 1.99 -23.11
N GLY A 186 -3.16 2.44 -22.35
CA GLY A 186 -2.26 1.63 -21.54
C GLY A 186 -1.13 0.96 -22.31
N GLN A 187 -0.87 1.35 -23.56
CA GLN A 187 0.23 0.84 -24.38
C GLN A 187 1.52 1.60 -24.09
N LEU A 188 2.67 0.94 -24.13
CA LEU A 188 3.97 1.59 -23.89
C LEU A 188 4.22 2.69 -24.94
N LEU A 189 4.59 3.89 -24.47
CA LEU A 189 5.05 4.98 -25.31
C LEU A 189 6.43 4.62 -25.89
N LYS A 190 6.58 4.80 -27.20
CA LYS A 190 7.83 4.54 -27.93
C LYS A 190 8.83 5.67 -27.74
#